data_AF-A0A960SIS3-F1
#
_entry.id   AF-A0A960SIS3-F1
#
_cell.length_a   1.000
_cell.length_b   1.000
_cell.length_c   1.000
_cell.angle_alpha   90.00
_cell.angle_beta   90.00
_cell.angle_gamma   90.00
#
_symmetry.space_group_name_H-M   'P 1'
#
loop_
_entity.id
_entity.type
_entity.pdbx_description
1 polymer ?
#
loop_
_entity_poly.entity_id
_entity_poly.type
_entity_poly.pdbx_seq_one_letter_code
_entity_poly.pdbx_strand_id
1 'polypeptide(L)' 'PMPMADSGDVADHPYQAQFQAFFDALDKGEDMALTSLNEAMKSFEVIFAADKSAAEHRPVALSEMREN' A
#
# COMPACT_ATOMS: atom_id res chain seq x y z
N PRO A 1 -21.66 20.02 -18.12
CA PRO A 1 -22.14 19.51 -16.81
C PRO A 1 -20.94 19.03 -15.99
N MET A 2 -20.71 19.60 -14.80
CA MET A 2 -19.69 19.11 -13.87
C MET A 2 -20.29 17.88 -13.15
N PRO A 3 -19.62 16.72 -13.14
CA PRO A 3 -20.08 15.58 -12.35
C PRO A 3 -20.23 15.99 -10.89
N MET A 4 -21.31 15.59 -10.24
CA MET A 4 -21.46 15.77 -8.80
C MET A 4 -20.42 14.86 -8.15
N ALA A 5 -19.50 15.42 -7.35
CA ALA A 5 -18.53 14.65 -6.60
C ALA A 5 -19.25 13.77 -5.57
N ASP A 6 -19.60 12.56 -5.96
CA ASP A 6 -20.03 11.49 -5.08
C ASP A 6 -18.78 10.77 -4.57
N SER A 7 -18.78 10.39 -3.29
CA SER A 7 -17.76 9.52 -2.70
C SER A 7 -17.55 8.19 -3.45
N GLY A 8 -18.51 7.78 -4.29
CA GLY A 8 -18.43 6.63 -5.17
C GLY A 8 -18.02 6.95 -6.62
N ASP A 9 -17.72 8.20 -6.96
CA ASP A 9 -17.20 8.53 -8.29
C ASP A 9 -15.76 8.05 -8.43
N VAL A 10 -15.60 7.02 -9.25
CA VAL A 10 -14.33 6.34 -9.47
C VAL A 10 -13.80 6.55 -10.89
N ALA A 11 -14.41 7.46 -11.66
CA ALA A 11 -14.03 7.69 -13.05
C ALA A 11 -12.55 8.07 -13.21
N ASP A 12 -12.00 8.82 -12.26
CA ASP A 12 -10.59 9.23 -12.26
C ASP A 12 -9.68 8.27 -11.46
N HIS A 13 -10.24 7.19 -10.91
CA HIS A 13 -9.42 6.21 -10.18
C HIS A 13 -8.69 5.29 -11.16
N PRO A 14 -7.43 4.95 -10.89
CA PRO A 14 -6.63 4.06 -11.75
C PRO A 14 -7.04 2.58 -11.61
N TYR A 15 -8.23 2.27 -11.10
CA TYR A 15 -8.64 0.91 -10.75
C TYR A 15 -8.58 -0.05 -11.93
N GLN A 16 -9.04 0.35 -13.11
CA GLN A 16 -9.01 -0.52 -14.27
C GLN A 16 -7.57 -0.96 -14.61
N ALA A 17 -6.62 -0.02 -14.61
CA ALA A 17 -5.22 -0.33 -14.85
C ALA A 17 -4.61 -1.19 -13.73
N GLN A 18 -4.97 -0.93 -12.47
CA GLN A 18 -4.53 -1.73 -11.33
C GLN A 18 -5.05 -3.17 -11.39
N PHE A 19 -6.33 -3.38 -11.71
CA PHE A 19 -6.91 -4.72 -11.86
C PHE A 19 -6.30 -5.46 -13.05
N GLN A 20 -6.04 -4.78 -14.17
CA GLN A 20 -5.36 -5.42 -15.29
C GLN A 20 -3.96 -5.89 -14.89
N ALA A 21 -3.19 -5.04 -14.21
CA ALA A 21 -1.85 -5.41 -13.73
C ALA A 21 -1.88 -6.60 -12.75
N PHE A 22 -2.93 -6.70 -11.93
CA PHE A 22 -3.15 -7.85 -11.05
C PHE A 22 -3.37 -9.15 -11.84
N PHE A 23 -4.27 -9.15 -12.82
CA PHE A 23 -4.53 -10.34 -13.64
C PHE A 23 -3.32 -10.74 -14.49
N ASP A 24 -2.61 -9.76 -15.07
CA ASP A 24 -1.39 -10.02 -15.84
C ASP A 24 -0.31 -10.73 -15.01
N ALA A 25 -0.16 -10.35 -13.74
CA ALA A 25 0.79 -10.97 -12.82
C ALA A 25 0.38 -12.41 -12.49
N LEU A 26 -0.92 -12.67 -12.28
CA LEU A 26 -1.45 -14.01 -12.07
C LEU A 26 -1.20 -14.93 -13.27
N ASP A 27 -1.50 -14.46 -14.48
CA ASP A 27 -1.32 -15.25 -15.72
C ASP A 27 0.14 -15.64 -15.95
N LYS A 28 1.09 -14.79 -15.52
CA LYS A 28 2.52 -15.04 -15.62
C LYS A 28 3.11 -15.79 -14.42
N GLY A 29 2.33 -15.97 -13.34
CA GLY A 29 2.81 -16.58 -12.10
C GLY A 29 3.87 -15.75 -11.38
N GLU A 30 3.77 -14.42 -11.45
CA GLU A 30 4.71 -13.47 -10.83
C GLU A 30 4.02 -12.61 -9.75
N ASP A 31 4.84 -12.04 -8.85
CA ASP A 31 4.35 -11.09 -7.87
C ASP A 31 3.93 -9.78 -8.57
N MET A 32 2.76 -9.24 -8.20
CA MET A 32 2.33 -7.93 -8.67
C MET A 32 3.26 -6.83 -8.13
N ALA A 33 3.72 -5.95 -9.01
CA ALA A 33 4.55 -4.82 -8.62
C ALA A 33 3.82 -3.89 -7.64
N LEU A 34 4.53 -3.40 -6.62
CA LEU A 34 4.08 -2.43 -5.61
C LEU A 34 2.97 -2.89 -4.65
N THR A 35 2.22 -3.93 -4.98
CA THR A 35 1.06 -4.40 -4.19
C THR A 35 1.12 -5.89 -3.83
N SER A 36 2.27 -6.54 -3.99
CA SER A 36 2.51 -7.88 -3.43
C SER A 36 2.56 -7.84 -1.90
N LEU A 37 2.48 -9.01 -1.26
CA LEU A 37 2.62 -9.10 0.21
C LEU A 37 3.97 -8.58 0.71
N ASN A 38 5.04 -8.83 -0.04
CA ASN A 38 6.39 -8.34 0.28
C ASN A 38 6.46 -6.81 0.23
N GLU A 39 5.81 -6.19 -0.76
CA GLU A 39 5.73 -4.72 -0.85
C GLU A 39 4.84 -4.15 0.25
N ALA A 40 3.68 -4.77 0.51
CA ALA A 40 2.77 -4.37 1.58
C ALA A 40 3.47 -4.37 2.95
N MET A 41 4.31 -5.36 3.23
CA MET A 41 5.04 -5.46 4.50
C MET A 41 5.86 -4.20 4.80
N LYS A 42 6.47 -3.57 3.79
CA LYS A 42 7.22 -2.32 3.96
C LYS A 42 6.33 -1.18 4.49
N SER A 43 5.08 -1.11 4.03
CA SER A 43 4.11 -0.14 4.55
C SER A 43 3.74 -0.45 6.00
N PHE A 44 3.55 -1.73 6.34
CA PHE A 44 3.28 -2.14 7.72
C PHE A 44 4.44 -1.81 8.67
N GLU A 45 5.68 -2.05 8.26
CA GLU A 45 6.87 -1.65 9.04
C GLU A 45 6.87 -0.14 9.36
N VAL A 46 6.51 0.70 8.39
CA VAL A 46 6.42 2.14 8.60
C VAL A 46 5.28 2.49 9.56
N ILE A 47 4.11 1.88 9.42
CA ILE A 47 2.96 2.11 10.31
C ILE A 47 3.33 1.74 11.75
N PHE A 48 3.94 0.57 11.96
CA PHE A 48 4.34 0.14 13.30
C PHE A 48 5.44 0.99 13.91
N ALA A 49 6.42 1.43 13.09
CA ALA A 49 7.44 2.37 13.55
C ALA A 49 6.85 3.73 13.93
N ALA A 50 5.85 4.21 13.19
CA ALA A 50 5.14 5.45 13.50
C ALA A 50 4.35 5.35 14.81
N ASP A 51 3.63 4.24 15.01
CA ASP A 51 2.91 3.99 16.27
C ASP A 51 3.86 3.92 17.47
N LYS A 52 4.99 3.20 17.34
CA LYS A 52 6.04 3.15 18.38
C LYS A 52 6.64 4.53 18.64
N SER A 53 6.91 5.31 17.59
CA SER A 53 7.45 6.67 17.71
C SER A 53 6.50 7.60 18.46
N ALA A 54 5.20 7.51 18.17
CA ALA A 54 4.17 8.29 18.87
C ALA A 54 4.09 7.93 20.35
N ALA A 55 4.20 6.64 20.69
CA ALA A 55 4.16 6.15 22.07
C ALA A 55 5.42 6.52 22.89
N GLU A 56 6.61 6.50 22.26
CA GLU A 56 7.88 6.74 22.95
C GLU A 56 8.39 8.19 22.86
N HIS A 57 7.70 9.04 22.10
CA HIS A 57 8.10 10.44 21.84
C HIS A 57 9.53 10.59 21.30
N ARG A 58 9.99 9.63 20.50
CA ARG A 58 11.30 9.66 19.83
C ARG A 58 11.22 9.13 18.40
N PRO A 59 12.18 9.47 17.53
CA PRO A 59 12.36 8.78 16.26
C PRO A 59 12.65 7.28 16.49
N VAL A 60 12.05 6.43 15.64
CA VAL A 60 12.23 4.97 15.61
C VAL A 60 12.80 4.57 14.25
N ALA A 61 13.87 3.78 14.24
CA ALA A 61 14.44 3.27 13.00
C ALA A 61 13.65 2.06 12.47
N LEU A 62 13.47 1.94 11.16
CA LEU A 62 12.74 0.80 10.57
C LEU A 62 13.40 -0.56 10.85
N SER A 63 14.71 -0.59 11.10
CA SER A 63 15.40 -1.81 11.52
C SER A 63 14.83 -2.39 12.82
N GLU A 64 14.30 -1.54 13.71
CA GLU A 64 13.67 -1.98 14.95
C GLU A 64 12.40 -2.82 14.73
N MET A 65 11.78 -2.79 13.53
CA MET A 65 10.59 -3.59 13.19
C MET A 65 10.94 -4.97 12.60
N ARG A 66 12.23 -5.21 12.32
CA ARG A 66 12.74 -6.42 11.66
C ARG A 66 13.54 -7.32 12.60
N GLU A 67 13.79 -6.85 13.82
CA GLU A 67 14.52 -7.58 14.84
C GLU A 67 13.53 -8.31 15.76
N ASN A 68 13.65 -9.65 15.80
CA ASN A 68 13.01 -10.51 16.80
C ASN A 68 13.90 -10.64 18.03
#